data_AF-A0A2K8L7H7-F1
#
_entry.id   AF-A0A2K8L7H7-F1
#
_cell.length_a   1.000
_cell.length_b   1.000
_cell.length_c   1.000
_cell.angle_alpha   90.00
_cell.angle_beta   90.00
_cell.angle_gamma   90.00
#
_symmetry.space_group_name_H-M   'P 1'
#
loop_
_entity.id
_entity.type
_entity.pdbx_description
1 polymer ?
#
loop_
_entity_poly.entity_id
_entity_poly.type
_entity_poly.pdbx_seq_one_letter_code
_entity_poly.pdbx_strand_id
1 'polypeptide(L)'
;MIDRGFPYSANRDAKILILGSMPSRKSIAADQYYAHPQNGFWPIMGELFGFTASLEYEERLAQLRKNGVGLWDVAHQCVRPGSLDSAIEIESWLQRFRVFL
;
A
#
# COMPACT_ATOMS: atom_id res chain seq x y z
N MET A 1 -16.29 0.46 11.80
CA MET A 1 -16.18 -0.16 10.46
C MET A 1 -14.86 -0.88 10.42
N ILE A 2 -14.81 -2.07 9.84
CA ILE A 2 -13.59 -2.86 9.72
C ILE A 2 -12.90 -2.43 8.42
N ASP A 3 -11.72 -1.84 8.53
CA ASP A 3 -10.88 -1.53 7.38
C ASP A 3 -9.94 -2.73 7.13
N ARG A 4 -9.71 -3.07 5.85
CA ARG A 4 -8.81 -4.17 5.45
C ARG A 4 -7.65 -3.63 4.62
N GLY A 5 -6.47 -4.20 4.84
CA GLY A 5 -5.29 -3.98 4.01
C GLY A 5 -5.44 -4.63 2.64
N PHE A 6 -4.56 -4.26 1.69
CA PHE A 6 -4.57 -4.85 0.35
C PHE A 6 -3.76 -6.17 0.29
N PRO A 7 -4.02 -7.03 -0.71
CA PRO A 7 -3.09 -8.07 -1.09
C PRO A 7 -1.72 -7.47 -1.46
N TYR A 8 -0.63 -8.16 -1.10
CA TYR A 8 0.70 -7.72 -1.50
C TYR A 8 0.82 -7.69 -3.03
N SER A 9 1.60 -6.74 -3.56
CA SER A 9 2.02 -6.71 -4.97
C SER A 9 3.53 -6.85 -5.04
N ALA A 10 4.03 -8.07 -5.25
CA ALA A 10 5.46 -8.35 -5.33
C ALA A 10 5.73 -9.58 -6.21
N ASN A 11 6.92 -9.61 -6.83
CA ASN A 11 7.47 -10.84 -7.41
C ASN A 11 8.32 -11.58 -6.35
N ARG A 12 8.57 -12.87 -6.55
CA ARG A 12 9.40 -13.69 -5.63
C ARG A 12 10.85 -13.20 -5.51
N ASP A 13 11.34 -12.52 -6.53
CA ASP A 13 12.69 -11.95 -6.61
C ASP A 13 12.73 -10.46 -6.23
N ALA A 14 11.67 -9.94 -5.60
CA ALA A 14 11.66 -8.58 -5.09
C ALA A 14 12.84 -8.37 -4.11
N LYS A 15 13.63 -7.33 -4.39
CA LYS A 15 14.81 -6.94 -3.60
C LYS A 15 14.45 -5.93 -2.52
N ILE A 16 13.39 -5.16 -2.74
CA ILE A 16 12.93 -4.11 -1.85
C ILE A 16 11.45 -4.38 -1.56
N LEU A 17 11.08 -4.37 -0.28
CA LEU A 17 9.69 -4.43 0.16
C LEU A 17 9.34 -3.13 0.89
N ILE A 18 8.34 -2.41 0.38
CA ILE A 18 7.81 -1.21 1.02
C ILE A 18 6.55 -1.62 1.80
N LEU A 19 6.60 -1.39 3.10
CA LEU A 19 5.52 -1.72 4.04
C LEU A 19 4.77 -0.46 4.44
N GLY A 20 3.55 -0.32 3.95
CA GLY A 20 2.57 0.64 4.45
C GLY A 20 2.08 0.26 5.85
N SER A 21 1.70 1.24 6.66
CA SER A 21 1.14 0.98 8.00
C SER A 21 -0.29 0.45 7.88
N MET A 22 -1.20 1.30 7.40
CA MET A 22 -2.59 0.99 7.09
C MET A 22 -3.04 1.85 5.91
N PRO A 23 -3.77 1.29 4.92
CA PRO A 23 -4.34 2.08 3.85
C PRO A 23 -5.20 3.23 4.33
N SER A 24 -5.03 4.39 3.70
CA SER A 24 -5.93 5.52 3.90
C SER A 24 -7.34 5.17 3.39
N ARG A 25 -8.39 5.84 3.88
CA ARG A 25 -9.75 5.64 3.33
C ARG A 25 -9.85 5.90 1.83
N LYS A 26 -9.08 6.85 1.30
CA LYS A 26 -9.01 7.08 -0.16
C LYS A 26 -8.39 5.90 -0.88
N SER A 27 -7.33 5.32 -0.31
CA SER A 27 -6.75 4.07 -0.81
C SER A 27 -7.78 2.95 -0.81
N ILE A 28 -8.47 2.73 0.31
CA ILE A 28 -9.49 1.67 0.43
C ILE A 28 -10.63 1.88 -0.57
N ALA A 29 -11.13 3.11 -0.69
CA ALA A 29 -12.22 3.43 -1.61
C ALA A 29 -11.83 3.27 -3.09
N ALA A 30 -10.56 3.49 -3.42
CA ALA A 30 -10.03 3.33 -4.77
C ALA A 30 -9.54 1.90 -5.06
N ASP A 31 -9.46 1.04 -4.03
CA ASP A 31 -8.74 -0.25 -4.06
C ASP A 31 -7.28 -0.11 -4.54
N GLN A 32 -6.59 0.92 -4.06
CA GLN A 32 -5.26 1.30 -4.54
C GLN A 32 -4.30 1.72 -3.42
N TYR A 33 -3.11 1.14 -3.43
CA TYR A 33 -1.95 1.64 -2.67
C TYR A 33 -1.71 3.14 -2.94
N TYR A 34 -1.57 3.91 -1.86
CA TYR A 34 -1.20 5.33 -1.89
C TYR A 34 -2.05 6.23 -2.81
N ALA A 35 -3.35 5.93 -2.98
CA ALA A 35 -4.26 6.64 -3.88
C ALA A 35 -4.54 8.12 -3.54
N HIS A 36 -4.15 8.61 -2.36
CA HIS A 36 -4.41 10.00 -1.99
C HIS A 36 -3.58 10.95 -2.87
N PRO A 37 -4.15 11.96 -3.55
CA PRO A 37 -3.41 12.81 -4.50
C PRO A 37 -2.22 13.57 -3.90
N GLN A 38 -2.29 13.89 -2.61
CA GLN A 38 -1.17 14.52 -1.87
C GLN A 38 -0.11 13.51 -1.39
N ASN A 39 -0.32 12.21 -1.60
CA ASN A 39 0.68 11.20 -1.25
C ASN A 39 1.78 11.18 -2.33
N GLY A 40 3.02 11.46 -1.91
CA GLY A 40 4.17 11.56 -2.81
C GLY A 40 4.71 10.22 -3.33
N PHE A 41 4.17 9.08 -2.92
CA PHE A 41 4.71 7.76 -3.26
C PHE A 41 4.85 7.56 -4.78
N TRP A 42 3.76 7.76 -5.53
CA TRP A 42 3.77 7.52 -6.98
C TRP A 42 4.67 8.48 -7.76
N PRO A 43 4.67 9.81 -7.48
CA PRO A 43 5.65 10.72 -8.07
C PRO A 43 7.11 10.31 -7.80
N ILE A 44 7.45 9.97 -6.55
CA ILE A 44 8.81 9.58 -6.16
C ILE A 44 9.25 8.31 -6.89
N MET A 45 8.41 7.27 -6.91
CA MET A 45 8.74 6.03 -7.61
C MET A 45 8.82 6.23 -9.12
N GLY A 46 7.99 7.11 -9.66
CA GLY A 46 8.03 7.49 -11.06
C GLY A 46 9.35 8.14 -11.47
N GLU A 47 9.87 9.06 -10.64
CA GLU A 47 11.18 9.70 -10.84
C GLU A 47 12.33 8.68 -10.73
N LEU A 48 12.28 7.78 -9.74
CA LEU A 48 13.33 6.77 -9.52
C LEU A 48 13.40 5.71 -10.63
N PHE A 49 12.26 5.31 -11.20
CA PHE A 49 12.17 4.18 -12.13
C PHE A 49 11.74 4.57 -13.56
N GLY A 50 11.55 5.86 -13.83
CA GLY A 50 11.28 6.38 -15.17
C GLY A 50 9.86 6.11 -15.69
N PHE A 51 8.84 6.22 -14.83
CA PHE A 51 7.43 6.11 -15.23
C PHE A 51 6.58 7.28 -14.69
N THR A 52 5.44 7.56 -15.30
CA THR A 52 4.54 8.63 -14.82
C THR A 52 3.59 8.12 -13.73
N ALA A 53 3.37 8.92 -12.69
CA ALA A 53 2.38 8.66 -11.66
C ALA A 53 0.93 8.64 -12.20
N SER A 54 0.72 9.14 -13.42
CA SER A 54 -0.58 9.13 -14.11
C SER A 54 -0.88 7.83 -14.86
N LEU A 55 0.04 6.85 -14.87
CA LEU A 55 -0.23 5.53 -15.45
C LEU A 55 -1.41 4.85 -14.75
N GLU A 56 -2.06 3.93 -15.45
CA GLU A 56 -3.08 3.09 -14.83
C GLU A 56 -2.49 2.31 -13.66
N TYR A 57 -3.30 2.06 -12.64
CA TYR A 57 -2.81 1.50 -11.37
C TYR A 57 -2.02 0.19 -11.54
N GLU A 58 -2.54 -0.71 -12.36
CA GLU A 58 -1.88 -1.98 -12.64
C GLU A 58 -0.54 -1.83 -13.36
N GLU A 59 -0.43 -0.81 -14.23
CA GLU A 59 0.83 -0.50 -14.91
C GLU A 59 1.86 0.06 -13.94
N ARG A 60 1.44 0.92 -13.00
CA ARG A 60 2.31 1.42 -11.93
C ARG A 60 2.85 0.27 -11.07
N LEU A 61 1.99 -0.68 -10.68
CA LEU A 61 2.43 -1.88 -9.95
C LEU A 61 3.36 -2.76 -10.78
N ALA A 62 3.10 -2.90 -12.08
CA ALA A 62 3.98 -3.66 -12.97
C ALA A 62 5.38 -3.03 -13.07
N GLN A 63 5.48 -1.69 -13.12
CA GLN A 63 6.77 -1.00 -13.11
C GLN A 63 7.54 -1.25 -11.82
N LEU A 64 6.87 -1.20 -10.67
CA LEU A 64 7.51 -1.52 -9.38
C LEU A 64 8.02 -2.96 -9.35
N ARG A 65 7.19 -3.94 -9.72
CA ARG A 65 7.56 -5.36 -9.77
C ARG A 65 8.74 -5.61 -10.70
N LYS A 66 8.74 -4.98 -11.89
CA LYS A 66 9.84 -5.05 -12.87
C LYS A 66 11.16 -4.54 -12.29
N ASN A 67 11.10 -3.54 -11.41
CA ASN A 67 12.26 -2.97 -10.73
C ASN A 67 12.58 -3.67 -9.39
N GLY A 68 11.95 -4.82 -9.11
CA GLY A 68 12.19 -5.59 -7.90
C GLY A 68 11.65 -4.95 -6.62
N VAL A 69 10.65 -4.06 -6.75
CA VAL A 69 9.97 -3.42 -5.62
C VAL A 69 8.62 -4.09 -5.39
N GLY A 70 8.43 -4.61 -4.18
CA GLY A 70 7.15 -5.12 -3.69
C GLY A 70 6.44 -4.12 -2.77
N LEU A 71 5.11 -4.13 -2.79
CA LEU A 71 4.25 -3.36 -1.86
C LEU A 71 3.44 -4.29 -0.98
N TRP A 72 3.30 -3.93 0.29
CA TRP A 72 2.36 -4.55 1.21
C TRP A 72 1.98 -3.61 2.37
N ASP A 73 1.02 -4.01 3.21
CA ASP A 73 0.63 -3.30 4.43
C ASP A 73 0.87 -4.18 5.67
N VAL A 74 1.29 -3.55 6.76
CA VAL A 74 1.51 -4.19 8.06
C VAL A 74 0.20 -4.59 8.71
N ALA A 75 -0.79 -3.71 8.70
CA ALA A 75 -2.13 -3.99 9.19
C ALA A 75 -2.95 -4.72 8.12
N HIS A 76 -3.30 -5.97 8.39
CA HIS A 76 -4.27 -6.69 7.58
C HIS A 76 -5.70 -6.20 7.87
N GLN A 77 -5.97 -5.84 9.11
CA GLN A 77 -7.29 -5.40 9.56
C GLN A 77 -7.15 -4.52 10.80
N CYS A 78 -7.96 -3.45 10.87
CA CYS A 78 -8.16 -2.69 12.09
C CYS A 78 -9.58 -2.12 12.17
N VAL A 79 -10.00 -1.78 13.38
CA VAL A 79 -11.21 -0.99 13.63
C VAL A 79 -10.83 0.48 13.66
N ARG A 80 -11.48 1.26 12.78
CA ARG A 80 -11.32 2.71 12.72
C ARG A 80 -12.69 3.40 12.67
N PRO A 81 -13.21 3.90 13.80
CA PRO A 81 -14.39 4.75 13.82
C PRO A 81 -14.05 6.12 13.22
N GLY A 82 -14.65 6.48 12.08
CA GLY A 82 -14.37 7.77 11.42
C GLY A 82 -13.04 7.81 10.63
N SER A 83 -12.72 8.97 10.04
CA SER A 83 -11.65 9.11 9.03
C SER A 83 -10.28 9.49 9.58
N LEU A 84 -10.17 9.83 10.87
CA LEU A 84 -8.93 10.27 11.48
C LEU A 84 -8.06 9.07 11.89
N ASP A 85 -6.76 9.16 11.65
CA ASP A 85 -5.78 8.15 12.10
C ASP A 85 -5.73 8.06 13.63
N SER A 86 -6.08 9.14 14.36
CA SER A 86 -6.19 9.15 15.82
C SER A 86 -7.32 8.27 16.37
N ALA A 87 -8.26 7.86 15.52
CA ALA A 87 -9.35 6.97 15.90
C ALA A 87 -9.03 5.50 15.63
N ILE A 88 -7.81 5.16 15.18
CA ILE A 88 -7.40 3.76 15.02
C ILE A 88 -7.25 3.14 16.40
N GLU A 89 -8.02 2.08 16.66
CA GLU A 89 -7.85 1.28 17.86
C GLU A 89 -6.62 0.38 17.68
N ILE A 90 -5.50 0.74 18.32
CA ILE A 90 -4.21 0.05 18.17
C ILE A 90 -4.31 -1.45 18.53
N GLU A 91 -5.12 -1.80 19.52
CA GLU A 91 -5.34 -3.19 19.96
C GLU A 91 -6.06 -4.05 18.91
N SER A 92 -6.72 -3.42 17.92
CA SER A 92 -7.43 -4.12 16.85
C SER A 92 -6.53 -4.51 15.66
N TRP A 93 -5.23 -4.19 15.71
CA TRP A 93 -4.30 -4.48 14.62
C TRP A 93 -4.08 -5.98 14.48
N LEU A 94 -4.72 -6.57 13.48
CA LEU A 94 -4.32 -7.88 13.00
C LEU A 94 -3.16 -7.69 12.04
N GLN A 95 -1.95 -7.99 12.52
CA GLN A 95 -0.76 -8.03 11.68
C GLN A 95 -0.63 -9.43 11.09
N ARG A 96 -0.34 -9.52 9.78
CA ARG A 96 -0.15 -10.81 9.11
C ARG A 96 1.17 -10.84 8.33
N PHE A 97 2.30 -10.81 9.03
CA PHE A 97 3.62 -10.96 8.43
C PHE A 97 3.99 -12.39 8.01
N ARG A 98 3.10 -13.37 8.24
CA ARG A 98 3.40 -14.80 8.09
C ARG A 98 3.50 -15.31 6.64
N VAL A 99 3.50 -14.43 5.63
CA VAL A 99 3.34 -14.81 4.21
C VAL A 99 4.54 -14.39 3.33
N PHE A 100 5.63 -13.86 3.90
CA PHE A 100 6.80 -13.45 3.10
C PHE A 100 7.99 -14.44 3.11
N LEU A 101 7.82 -15.63 3.68
CA LEU A 101 8.82 -16.71 3.69
C LEU A 101 8.25 -18.00 3.10
#